data_AF-A0A848VZM3-F1
#
_entry.id   AF-A0A848VZM3-F1
#
_cell.length_a   1.000
_cell.length_b   1.000
_cell.length_c   1.000
_cell.angle_alpha   90.00
_cell.angle_beta   90.00
_cell.angle_gamma   90.00
#
_symmetry.space_group_name_H-M   'P 1'
#
loop_
_entity.id
_entity.type
_entity.pdbx_description
1 polymer ?
#
loop_
_entity_poly.entity_id
_entity_poly.type
_entity_poly.pdbx_seq_one_letter_code
_entity_poly.pdbx_strand_id
1 'polypeptide(L)'
;LLDAGRATICGEESAGTGSDHVREKDGLWAVLLWLNILAVRQQSVADILADHWRTYGRNYYSRHDFEAIPIEAANALVSALRDSLGALKGQTFAGLAIADADEFSYEDPIDGSLSTHQGLRVWFEGGARAVLRLSGTGTEGATLRIYYEQYAAPDADHGLDAQEALLPVRNATVALCRLEEFTGRNTPDVMT
;
A
#
# COMPACT_ATOMS: atom_id res chain seq x y z
N LEU A 1 17.65 6.06 10.34
CA LEU A 1 16.71 7.11 10.87
C LEU A 1 16.60 7.14 12.40
N LEU A 2 16.25 6.04 13.07
CA LEU A 2 16.04 6.00 14.54
C LEU A 2 17.31 6.40 15.33
N ASP A 3 18.47 5.83 14.99
CA ASP A 3 19.75 6.17 15.65
C ASP A 3 20.19 7.62 15.48
N ALA A 4 19.78 8.22 14.36
CA ALA A 4 20.06 9.63 14.07
C ALA A 4 19.01 10.57 14.69
N GLY A 5 18.08 10.06 15.50
CA GLY A 5 17.02 10.84 16.13
C GLY A 5 16.05 11.48 15.14
N ARG A 6 15.93 10.95 13.91
CA ARG A 6 15.07 11.49 12.85
C ARG A 6 13.64 10.97 12.89
N ALA A 7 13.40 9.90 13.66
CA ALA A 7 12.09 9.32 13.88
C ALA A 7 12.04 8.73 15.29
N THR A 8 10.85 8.77 15.90
CA THR A 8 10.58 8.17 17.22
C THR A 8 9.56 7.04 17.12
N ILE A 9 8.68 7.06 16.11
CA ILE A 9 7.71 5.99 15.84
C ILE A 9 7.84 5.55 14.39
N CYS A 10 7.70 4.25 14.15
CA CYS A 10 7.70 3.68 12.81
C CYS A 10 6.69 2.52 12.71
N GLY A 11 6.28 2.20 11.49
CA GLY A 11 5.38 1.08 11.23
C GLY A 11 5.43 0.65 9.77
N GLU A 12 4.98 -0.58 9.55
CA GLU A 12 4.83 -1.21 8.25
C GLU A 12 3.45 -1.86 8.15
N GLU A 13 2.92 -1.93 6.94
CA GLU A 13 1.61 -2.51 6.62
C GLU A 13 1.53 -4.01 6.95
N SER A 14 2.68 -4.68 7.08
CA SER A 14 2.84 -6.07 7.52
C SER A 14 2.56 -6.29 9.02
N ALA A 15 1.68 -5.49 9.61
CA ALA A 15 1.33 -5.47 11.04
C ALA A 15 2.53 -5.24 11.98
N GLY A 16 3.56 -4.55 11.50
CA GLY A 16 4.74 -4.18 12.28
C GLY A 16 4.63 -2.76 12.81
N THR A 17 4.86 -2.55 14.11
CA THR A 17 4.97 -1.20 14.67
C THR A 17 6.09 -1.18 15.72
N GLY A 18 6.77 -0.04 15.87
CA GLY A 18 7.85 0.13 16.83
C GLY A 18 8.18 1.59 17.10
N SER A 19 9.18 1.79 17.96
CA SER A 19 9.75 3.10 18.28
C SER A 19 11.26 3.00 18.46
N ASP A 20 11.91 4.12 18.77
CA ASP A 20 13.35 4.19 19.01
C ASP A 20 13.85 3.48 20.29
N HIS A 21 12.95 2.88 21.08
CA HIS A 21 13.30 2.10 22.27
C HIS A 21 14.13 0.84 21.98
N VAL A 22 13.94 0.23 20.80
CA VAL A 22 14.72 -0.91 20.29
C VAL A 22 14.98 -0.75 18.78
N ARG A 23 15.71 -1.69 18.17
CA ARG A 23 16.02 -1.68 16.72
C ARG A 23 15.29 -2.79 15.95
N GLU A 24 14.10 -3.12 16.42
CA GLU A 24 13.21 -4.11 15.83
C GLU A 24 11.75 -3.69 15.99
N LYS A 25 10.85 -4.33 15.23
CA LYS A 25 9.40 -4.23 15.47
C LYS A 25 9.07 -4.90 16.80
N ASP A 26 8.18 -4.32 17.58
CA ASP A 26 7.77 -4.88 18.87
C ASP A 26 6.24 -4.91 18.99
N GLY A 27 5.69 -6.11 18.81
CA GLY A 27 4.25 -6.35 18.90
C GLY A 27 3.68 -6.18 20.31
N LEU A 28 4.43 -6.54 21.36
CA LEU A 28 3.98 -6.36 22.73
C LEU A 28 3.97 -4.88 23.10
N TRP A 29 4.98 -4.14 22.68
CA TRP A 29 5.03 -2.69 22.80
C TRP A 29 3.82 -2.02 22.10
N ALA A 30 3.47 -2.45 20.89
CA ALA A 30 2.31 -1.92 20.17
C ALA A 30 0.97 -2.21 20.90
N VAL A 31 0.83 -3.39 21.50
CA VAL A 31 -0.33 -3.72 22.35
C VAL A 31 -0.38 -2.81 23.58
N LEU A 32 0.73 -2.64 24.29
CA LEU A 32 0.81 -1.79 25.47
C LEU A 32 0.56 -0.31 25.14
N LEU A 33 1.03 0.15 23.97
CA LEU A 33 0.72 1.48 23.44
C LEU A 33 -0.80 1.68 23.29
N TRP A 34 -1.48 0.73 22.65
CA TRP A 34 -2.94 0.77 22.51
C TRP A 34 -3.68 0.68 23.84
N LEU A 35 -3.23 -0.18 24.76
CA LEU A 35 -3.81 -0.25 26.10
C LEU A 35 -3.66 1.08 26.86
N ASN A 36 -2.54 1.77 26.70
CA ASN A 36 -2.36 3.10 27.27
C ASN A 36 -3.29 4.14 26.63
N ILE A 37 -3.45 4.12 25.30
CA ILE A 37 -4.42 4.98 24.60
C ILE A 37 -5.84 4.74 25.12
N LEU A 38 -6.26 3.47 25.23
CA LEU A 38 -7.57 3.09 25.75
C LEU A 38 -7.76 3.53 27.22
N ALA A 39 -6.74 3.35 28.05
CA ALA A 39 -6.76 3.76 29.46
C ALA A 39 -6.92 5.28 29.64
N VAL A 40 -6.31 6.09 28.77
CA VAL A 40 -6.44 7.56 28.84
C VAL A 40 -7.76 8.03 28.20
N ARG A 41 -8.13 7.47 27.05
CA ARG A 41 -9.30 7.90 26.28
C ARG A 41 -10.63 7.41 26.86
N GLN A 42 -10.63 6.27 27.56
CA GLN A 42 -11.84 5.64 28.13
C GLN A 42 -12.94 5.44 27.08
N GLN A 43 -12.54 5.08 25.86
CA GLN A 43 -13.40 4.86 24.69
C GLN A 43 -13.13 3.48 24.10
N SER A 44 -14.07 2.95 23.32
CA SER A 44 -13.81 1.72 22.55
C SER A 44 -12.80 2.00 21.43
N VAL A 45 -12.13 0.96 20.92
CA VAL A 45 -11.25 1.07 19.74
C VAL A 45 -12.03 1.65 18.55
N ALA A 46 -13.28 1.22 18.35
CA ALA A 46 -14.14 1.69 17.28
C ALA A 46 -14.42 3.20 17.38
N ASP A 47 -14.74 3.70 18.57
CA ASP A 47 -14.99 5.14 18.78
C ASP A 47 -13.72 5.98 18.57
N ILE A 48 -12.57 5.47 19.00
CA ILE A 48 -11.27 6.15 18.79
C ILE A 48 -10.94 6.22 17.30
N LEU A 49 -11.15 5.15 16.54
CA LEU A 49 -10.94 5.14 15.10
C LEU A 49 -11.93 6.07 14.38
N ALA A 50 -13.22 6.04 14.75
CA ALA A 50 -14.22 6.93 14.17
C ALA A 50 -13.88 8.42 14.44
N ASP A 51 -13.43 8.75 15.65
CA ASP A 51 -12.95 10.08 15.99
C ASP A 51 -11.69 10.49 15.20
N HIS A 52 -10.76 9.54 15.02
CA HIS A 52 -9.56 9.75 14.20
C HIS A 52 -9.93 10.03 12.73
N TRP A 53 -10.84 9.24 12.15
CA TRP A 53 -11.28 9.44 10.76
C TRP A 53 -12.06 10.74 10.57
N ARG A 54 -12.93 11.11 11.52
CA ARG A 54 -13.60 12.42 11.51
C ARG A 54 -12.64 13.60 11.62
N THR A 55 -11.46 13.40 12.21
CA THR A 55 -10.46 14.46 12.38
C THR A 55 -9.53 14.57 11.17
N TYR A 56 -9.05 13.44 10.63
CA TYR A 56 -7.99 13.39 9.62
C TYR A 56 -8.45 12.85 8.25
N GLY A 57 -9.65 12.33 8.16
CA GLY A 57 -10.11 11.49 7.06
C GLY A 57 -9.72 10.02 7.25
N ARG A 58 -10.25 9.16 6.38
CA ARG A 58 -9.95 7.72 6.36
C ARG A 58 -9.15 7.38 5.11
N ASN A 59 -8.04 6.67 5.28
CA ASN A 59 -7.38 5.97 4.18
C ASN A 59 -7.90 4.54 4.15
N TYR A 60 -8.78 4.25 3.21
CA TYR A 60 -9.13 2.87 2.90
C TYR A 60 -7.91 2.19 2.33
N TYR A 61 -7.62 0.98 2.79
CA TYR A 61 -6.42 0.26 2.42
C TYR A 61 -6.70 -1.24 2.30
N SER A 62 -6.11 -1.88 1.31
CA SER A 62 -6.02 -3.34 1.23
C SER A 62 -4.80 -3.75 0.40
N ARG A 63 -4.21 -4.91 0.72
CA ARG A 63 -3.15 -5.54 -0.07
C ARG A 63 -3.64 -6.87 -0.62
N HIS A 64 -3.42 -7.07 -1.90
CA HIS A 64 -3.74 -8.28 -2.63
C HIS A 64 -2.45 -8.96 -3.07
N ASP A 65 -2.22 -10.18 -2.60
CA ASP A 65 -1.04 -10.97 -2.96
C ASP A 65 -1.45 -12.05 -3.96
N PHE A 66 -0.76 -12.06 -5.10
CA PHE A 66 -0.87 -13.09 -6.14
C PHE A 66 0.39 -13.94 -6.08
N GLU A 67 0.26 -15.13 -5.53
CA GLU A 67 1.36 -16.02 -5.18
C GLU A 67 1.65 -17.01 -6.31
N ALA A 68 2.88 -17.52 -6.32
CA ALA A 68 3.35 -18.54 -7.26
C ALA A 68 3.06 -18.21 -8.74
N ILE A 69 3.14 -16.93 -9.13
CA ILE A 69 3.07 -16.53 -10.55
C ILE A 69 4.35 -17.02 -11.23
N PRO A 70 4.29 -17.57 -12.46
CA PRO A 70 5.48 -17.85 -13.24
C PRO A 70 6.38 -16.60 -13.34
N ILE A 71 7.66 -16.74 -13.00
CA ILE A 71 8.60 -15.60 -12.89
C ILE A 71 8.65 -14.78 -14.18
N GLU A 72 8.67 -15.45 -15.34
CA GLU A 72 8.69 -14.80 -16.64
C GLU A 72 7.44 -13.93 -16.86
N ALA A 73 6.26 -14.45 -16.52
CA ALA A 73 5.00 -13.71 -16.62
C ALA A 73 4.97 -12.50 -15.68
N ALA A 74 5.41 -12.68 -14.43
CA ALA A 74 5.43 -11.59 -13.44
C ALA A 74 6.42 -10.48 -13.83
N ASN A 75 7.61 -10.87 -14.33
CA ASN A 75 8.60 -9.93 -14.85
C ASN A 75 8.10 -9.20 -16.10
N ALA A 76 7.43 -9.90 -17.00
CA ALA A 76 6.85 -9.30 -18.20
C ALA A 76 5.79 -8.25 -17.85
N LEU A 77 4.90 -8.54 -16.90
CA LEU A 77 3.90 -7.59 -16.40
C LEU A 77 4.56 -6.33 -15.83
N VAL A 78 5.53 -6.50 -14.91
CA VAL A 78 6.20 -5.38 -14.24
C VAL A 78 7.02 -4.57 -15.24
N SER A 79 7.70 -5.21 -16.19
CA SER A 79 8.44 -4.51 -17.25
C SER A 79 7.50 -3.71 -18.14
N ALA A 80 6.41 -4.31 -18.62
CA ALA A 80 5.45 -3.62 -19.47
C ALA A 80 4.85 -2.39 -18.77
N LEU A 81 4.51 -2.52 -17.48
CA LEU A 81 4.02 -1.37 -16.70
C LEU A 81 5.10 -0.31 -16.52
N ARG A 82 6.33 -0.69 -16.16
CA ARG A 82 7.48 0.22 -16.03
C ARG A 82 7.74 1.02 -17.31
N ASP A 83 7.76 0.34 -18.45
CA ASP A 83 8.02 0.96 -19.75
C ASP A 83 6.92 1.95 -20.16
N SER A 84 5.71 1.78 -19.63
CA SER A 84 4.57 2.65 -19.89
C SER A 84 4.48 3.89 -18.99
N LEU A 85 5.16 3.91 -17.83
CA LEU A 85 4.94 4.91 -16.76
C LEU A 85 4.91 6.35 -17.26
N GLY A 86 5.90 6.74 -18.08
CA GLY A 86 6.03 8.10 -18.60
C GLY A 86 4.89 8.57 -19.52
N ALA A 87 4.07 7.64 -20.02
CA ALA A 87 2.92 7.93 -20.87
C ALA A 87 1.57 7.81 -20.15
N LEU A 88 1.53 7.35 -18.89
CA LEU A 88 0.27 7.02 -18.21
C LEU A 88 -0.54 8.24 -17.76
N LYS A 89 0.11 9.36 -17.47
CA LYS A 89 -0.58 10.57 -16.98
C LYS A 89 -1.65 11.04 -17.95
N GLY A 90 -2.87 11.22 -17.44
CA GLY A 90 -4.06 11.61 -18.22
C GLY A 90 -4.77 10.47 -18.93
N GLN A 91 -4.22 9.24 -18.94
CA GLN A 91 -4.95 8.07 -19.42
C GLN A 91 -6.00 7.63 -18.39
N THR A 92 -7.04 6.95 -18.87
CA THR A 92 -8.16 6.48 -18.04
C THR A 92 -8.30 4.97 -18.14
N PHE A 93 -8.38 4.29 -16.99
CA PHE A 93 -8.59 2.85 -16.90
C PHE A 93 -9.77 2.56 -15.98
N ALA A 94 -10.72 1.75 -16.46
CA ALA A 94 -11.96 1.44 -15.75
C ALA A 94 -12.69 2.68 -15.15
N GLY A 95 -12.60 3.82 -15.82
CA GLY A 95 -13.23 5.08 -15.40
C GLY A 95 -12.40 5.96 -14.45
N LEU A 96 -11.20 5.54 -14.01
CA LEU A 96 -10.29 6.39 -13.23
C LEU A 96 -9.16 6.94 -14.08
N ALA A 97 -8.98 8.26 -14.04
CA ALA A 97 -7.88 8.95 -14.69
C ALA A 97 -6.61 8.87 -13.83
N ILE A 98 -5.46 8.63 -14.46
CA ILE A 98 -4.15 8.61 -13.81
C ILE A 98 -3.64 10.04 -13.67
N ALA A 99 -3.44 10.47 -12.43
CA ALA A 99 -2.88 11.77 -12.10
C ALA A 99 -1.35 11.78 -12.23
N ASP A 100 -0.69 10.69 -11.84
CA ASP A 100 0.75 10.51 -11.95
C ASP A 100 1.15 9.02 -11.84
N ALA A 101 2.35 8.67 -12.30
CA ALA A 101 2.90 7.33 -12.13
C ALA A 101 4.43 7.34 -12.14
N ASP A 102 5.05 6.59 -11.24
CA ASP A 102 6.51 6.46 -11.18
C ASP A 102 6.97 5.07 -10.67
N GLU A 103 8.29 4.89 -10.61
CA GLU A 103 8.91 3.78 -9.88
C GLU A 103 9.67 4.34 -8.68
N PHE A 104 9.32 3.87 -7.49
CA PHE A 104 9.83 4.42 -6.24
C PHE A 104 11.34 4.19 -6.07
N SER A 105 12.02 5.26 -5.70
CA SER A 105 13.38 5.25 -5.17
C SER A 105 13.44 6.02 -3.85
N TYR A 106 14.39 5.65 -3.00
CA TYR A 106 14.64 6.29 -1.71
C TYR A 106 16.14 6.49 -1.51
N GLU A 107 16.53 7.72 -1.22
CA GLU A 107 17.89 8.08 -0.81
C GLU A 107 17.90 8.24 0.72
N ASP A 108 18.70 7.43 1.41
CA ASP A 108 18.78 7.49 2.87
C ASP A 108 19.51 8.77 3.31
N PRO A 109 18.88 9.63 4.14
CA PRO A 109 19.45 10.91 4.51
C PRO A 109 20.61 10.81 5.52
N ILE A 110 20.93 9.62 6.01
CA ILE A 110 22.01 9.37 6.98
C ILE A 110 23.28 8.92 6.28
N ASP A 111 23.18 7.92 5.40
CA ASP A 111 24.34 7.35 4.72
C ASP A 111 24.43 7.66 3.22
N GLY A 112 23.40 8.30 2.64
CA GLY A 112 23.34 8.66 1.23
C GLY A 112 23.12 7.47 0.28
N SER A 113 22.80 6.27 0.81
CA SER A 113 22.54 5.11 -0.02
C SER A 113 21.26 5.28 -0.84
N LEU A 114 21.32 4.90 -2.12
CA LEU A 114 20.18 4.98 -3.03
C LEU A 114 19.59 3.58 -3.26
N SER A 115 18.33 3.40 -2.86
CA SER A 115 17.52 2.22 -3.17
C SER A 115 16.59 2.54 -4.33
N THR A 116 16.73 1.84 -5.45
CA THR A 116 15.85 1.97 -6.63
C THR A 116 14.94 0.76 -6.79
N HIS A 117 13.95 0.82 -7.70
CA HIS A 117 13.03 -0.27 -8.01
C HIS A 117 12.23 -0.79 -6.80
N GLN A 118 11.82 0.10 -5.90
CA GLN A 118 11.13 -0.25 -4.65
C GLN A 118 9.61 -0.36 -4.79
N GLY A 119 9.09 -0.32 -6.03
CA GLY A 119 7.68 -0.51 -6.35
C GLY A 119 7.19 0.49 -7.40
N LEU A 120 6.31 0.04 -8.28
CA LEU A 120 5.65 0.88 -9.28
C LEU A 120 4.45 1.56 -8.61
N ARG A 121 4.35 2.87 -8.66
CA ARG A 121 3.30 3.66 -7.99
C ARG A 121 2.45 4.35 -9.05
N VAL A 122 1.14 4.32 -8.85
CA VAL A 122 0.16 4.97 -9.71
C VAL A 122 -0.79 5.75 -8.83
N TRP A 123 -0.91 7.06 -9.08
CA TRP A 123 -1.89 7.92 -8.43
C TRP A 123 -3.01 8.21 -9.40
N PHE A 124 -4.23 8.13 -8.90
CA PHE A 124 -5.43 8.44 -9.65
C PHE A 124 -5.98 9.78 -9.21
N GLU A 125 -6.66 10.47 -10.13
CA GLU A 125 -7.48 11.61 -9.75
C GLU A 125 -8.51 11.20 -8.69
N GLY A 126 -8.78 12.09 -7.73
CA GLY A 126 -9.64 11.76 -6.58
C GLY A 126 -8.91 11.11 -5.40
N GLY A 127 -7.58 11.06 -5.41
CA GLY A 127 -6.77 10.70 -4.24
C GLY A 127 -6.58 9.20 -4.02
N ALA A 128 -6.96 8.37 -5.00
CA ALA A 128 -6.66 6.95 -4.97
C ALA A 128 -5.20 6.69 -5.37
N ARG A 129 -4.65 5.58 -4.88
CA ARG A 129 -3.30 5.14 -5.23
C ARG A 129 -3.24 3.62 -5.32
N ALA A 130 -2.46 3.13 -6.26
CA ALA A 130 -2.03 1.75 -6.30
C ALA A 130 -0.51 1.65 -6.28
N VAL A 131 0.02 0.63 -5.60
CA VAL A 131 1.44 0.27 -5.65
C VAL A 131 1.56 -1.19 -6.06
N LEU A 132 2.45 -1.50 -6.99
CA LEU A 132 2.77 -2.86 -7.41
C LEU A 132 4.20 -3.19 -7.00
N ARG A 133 4.39 -4.26 -6.25
CA ARG A 133 5.70 -4.74 -5.81
C ARG A 133 5.84 -6.22 -6.10
N LEU A 134 6.86 -6.56 -6.89
CA LEU A 134 7.25 -7.94 -7.10
C LEU A 134 8.17 -8.40 -5.96
N SER A 135 7.94 -9.59 -5.45
CA SER A 135 8.73 -10.16 -4.36
C SER A 135 8.91 -11.66 -4.52
N GLY A 136 9.97 -12.19 -3.91
CA GLY A 136 10.23 -13.62 -3.82
C GLY A 136 10.37 -14.29 -5.19
N THR A 137 11.41 -13.98 -5.97
CA THR A 137 11.69 -14.61 -7.28
C THR A 137 12.48 -15.93 -7.15
N GLY A 138 12.18 -16.72 -6.12
CA GLY A 138 12.86 -17.97 -5.81
C GLY A 138 12.37 -19.13 -6.68
N THR A 139 12.61 -20.37 -6.24
CA THR A 139 12.20 -21.57 -7.01
C THR A 139 10.68 -21.80 -7.07
N GLU A 140 9.91 -21.14 -6.20
CA GLU A 140 8.45 -21.37 -6.05
C GLU A 140 7.58 -20.40 -6.88
N GLY A 141 8.19 -19.64 -7.81
CA GLY A 141 7.52 -18.59 -8.57
C GLY A 141 7.73 -17.22 -7.93
N ALA A 142 7.04 -16.19 -8.44
CA ALA A 142 7.07 -14.84 -7.91
C ALA A 142 5.74 -14.45 -7.25
N THR A 143 5.81 -13.59 -6.24
CA THR A 143 4.64 -13.00 -5.60
C THR A 143 4.48 -11.55 -6.03
N LEU A 144 3.41 -11.24 -6.77
CA LEU A 144 3.02 -9.87 -7.08
C LEU A 144 2.10 -9.36 -5.98
N ARG A 145 2.54 -8.34 -5.25
CA ARG A 145 1.73 -7.64 -4.26
C ARG A 145 1.19 -6.36 -4.84
N ILE A 146 -0.12 -6.17 -4.77
CA ILE A 146 -0.79 -4.94 -5.18
C ILE A 146 -1.43 -4.30 -3.96
N TYR A 147 -1.02 -3.08 -3.65
CA TYR A 147 -1.51 -2.28 -2.54
C TYR A 147 -2.48 -1.27 -3.12
N TYR A 148 -3.68 -1.19 -2.55
CA TYR A 148 -4.71 -0.23 -2.95
C TYR A 148 -4.98 0.72 -1.80
N GLU A 149 -5.12 2.00 -2.14
CA GLU A 149 -5.45 3.04 -1.19
C GLU A 149 -6.47 4.02 -1.79
N GLN A 150 -7.45 4.44 -0.99
CA GLN A 150 -8.38 5.50 -1.34
C GLN A 150 -8.57 6.41 -0.12
N TYR A 151 -8.20 7.68 -0.25
CA TYR A 151 -8.47 8.68 0.77
C TYR A 151 -9.94 9.12 0.73
N ALA A 152 -10.56 9.21 1.90
CA ALA A 152 -11.85 9.83 2.13
C ALA A 152 -11.66 10.99 3.12
N ALA A 153 -12.09 12.19 2.72
CA ALA A 153 -11.94 13.41 3.50
C ALA A 153 -12.68 13.33 4.86
N PRO A 154 -12.37 14.21 5.84
CA PRO A 154 -12.96 14.17 7.17
C PRO A 154 -14.50 14.25 7.22
N ASP A 155 -15.12 14.87 6.21
CA ASP A 155 -16.57 15.05 6.06
C ASP A 155 -17.26 13.96 5.21
N ALA A 156 -16.48 13.00 4.68
CA ALA A 156 -17.01 11.88 3.91
C ALA A 156 -17.67 10.82 4.82
N ASP A 157 -18.45 9.93 4.19
CA ASP A 157 -18.90 8.71 4.86
C ASP A 157 -17.73 7.73 5.03
N HIS A 158 -17.34 7.48 6.28
CA HIS A 158 -16.28 6.54 6.63
C HIS A 158 -16.81 5.14 6.94
N GLY A 159 -18.11 4.88 6.79
CA GLY A 159 -18.77 3.62 7.17
C GLY A 159 -18.64 2.49 6.15
N LEU A 160 -18.14 2.76 4.94
CA LEU A 160 -18.03 1.75 3.89
C LEU A 160 -17.09 0.60 4.29
N ASP A 161 -17.38 -0.59 3.76
CA ASP A 161 -16.42 -1.69 3.75
C ASP A 161 -15.20 -1.32 2.90
N ALA A 162 -14.02 -1.80 3.29
CA ALA A 162 -12.78 -1.45 2.60
C ALA A 162 -12.75 -1.99 1.16
N GLN A 163 -13.25 -3.19 0.91
CA GLN A 163 -13.25 -3.78 -0.43
C GLN A 163 -14.24 -3.07 -1.36
N GLU A 164 -15.35 -2.56 -0.81
CA GLU A 164 -16.29 -1.72 -1.55
C GLU A 164 -15.68 -0.37 -1.92
N ALA A 165 -15.08 0.33 -0.95
CA ALA A 165 -14.45 1.64 -1.17
C ALA A 165 -13.28 1.57 -2.17
N LEU A 166 -12.56 0.44 -2.21
CA LEU A 166 -11.39 0.23 -3.07
C LEU A 166 -11.74 -0.35 -4.45
N LEU A 167 -13.00 -0.69 -4.70
CA LEU A 167 -13.42 -1.32 -5.96
C LEU A 167 -13.00 -0.51 -7.21
N PRO A 168 -13.17 0.83 -7.26
CA PRO A 168 -12.76 1.61 -8.43
C PRO A 168 -11.25 1.53 -8.70
N VAL A 169 -10.41 1.75 -7.69
CA VAL A 169 -8.94 1.73 -7.84
C VAL A 169 -8.43 0.33 -8.17
N ARG A 170 -9.05 -0.70 -7.60
CA ARG A 170 -8.74 -2.10 -7.92
C ARG A 170 -9.01 -2.40 -9.39
N ASN A 171 -10.20 -2.06 -9.89
CA ASN A 171 -10.58 -2.33 -11.27
C ASN A 171 -9.70 -1.56 -12.27
N ALA A 172 -9.40 -0.29 -11.97
CA ALA A 172 -8.51 0.53 -12.79
C ALA A 172 -7.10 -0.06 -12.85
N THR A 173 -6.56 -0.49 -11.70
CA THR A 173 -5.22 -1.08 -11.60
C THR A 173 -5.12 -2.42 -12.33
N VAL A 174 -6.11 -3.31 -12.16
CA VAL A 174 -6.16 -4.60 -12.84
C VAL A 174 -6.23 -4.43 -14.37
N ALA A 175 -7.03 -3.46 -14.84
CA ALA A 175 -7.10 -3.11 -16.26
C ALA A 175 -5.78 -2.54 -16.77
N LEU A 176 -5.16 -1.62 -16.01
CA LEU A 176 -3.88 -1.01 -16.34
C LEU A 176 -2.75 -2.04 -16.47
N CYS A 177 -2.60 -2.93 -15.48
CA CYS A 177 -1.51 -3.90 -15.48
C CYS A 177 -1.80 -5.16 -16.32
N ARG A 178 -3.00 -5.26 -16.91
CA ARG A 178 -3.44 -6.40 -17.73
C ARG A 178 -3.20 -7.73 -17.00
N LEU A 179 -3.56 -7.76 -15.72
CA LEU A 179 -3.16 -8.83 -14.79
C LEU A 179 -3.50 -10.23 -15.32
N GLU A 180 -4.74 -10.41 -15.78
CA GLU A 180 -5.23 -11.68 -16.30
C GLU A 180 -4.53 -12.10 -17.59
N GLU A 181 -4.18 -11.15 -18.46
CA GLU A 181 -3.46 -11.46 -19.71
C GLU A 181 -2.05 -11.99 -19.43
N PHE A 182 -1.33 -11.39 -18.48
CA PHE A 182 0.02 -11.83 -18.15
C PHE A 182 0.03 -13.09 -17.29
N THR A 183 -0.86 -13.18 -16.29
CA THR A 183 -0.75 -14.18 -15.22
C THR A 183 -1.81 -15.27 -15.29
N GLY A 184 -2.88 -15.07 -16.07
CA GLY A 184 -4.08 -15.93 -16.06
C GLY A 184 -4.88 -15.84 -14.76
N ARG A 185 -4.58 -14.88 -13.87
CA ARG A 185 -5.25 -14.72 -12.57
C ARG A 185 -6.13 -13.46 -12.56
N ASN A 186 -7.29 -13.55 -11.91
CA ASN A 186 -8.20 -12.43 -11.69
C ASN A 186 -8.58 -12.23 -10.21
N THR A 187 -8.28 -13.21 -9.36
CA THR A 187 -8.47 -13.16 -7.90
C THR A 187 -7.14 -13.36 -7.18
N PRO A 188 -6.85 -12.59 -6.11
CA PRO A 188 -5.66 -12.80 -5.30
C PRO A 188 -5.77 -14.08 -4.47
N ASP A 189 -4.62 -14.64 -4.11
CA ASP A 189 -4.53 -15.79 -3.21
C ASP A 189 -4.70 -15.35 -1.74
N VAL A 190 -4.22 -14.14 -1.41
CA VAL A 190 -4.39 -13.51 -0.08
C VAL A 190 -4.86 -12.06 -0.20
N MET A 191 -5.82 -11.68 0.64
CA MET A 191 -6.25 -10.28 0.83
C MET A 191 -6.10 -9.89 2.29
N THR A 192 -5.50 -8.73 2.54
CA THR A 192 -5.38 -8.10 3.87
C THR A 192 -5.94 -6.68 3.87
#